data_AF-A0A7W8TBR8-F1
#
_entry.id   AF-A0A7W8TBR8-F1
#
_cell.length_a   1.000
_cell.length_b   1.000
_cell.length_c   1.000
_cell.angle_alpha   90.00
_cell.angle_beta   90.00
_cell.angle_gamma   90.00
#
_symmetry.space_group_name_H-M   'P 1'
#
loop_
_entity.id
_entity.type
_entity.pdbx_description
1 polymer ?
#
loop_
_entity_poly.entity_id
_entity_poly.type
_entity_poly.pdbx_seq_one_letter_code
_entity_poly.pdbx_strand_id
1 'polypeptide(L)'
;MRRTTRSFASALCAALAAIAFGAGGASTSAQAAGMDKQFEWPASFVVLGDGYPHSGDACRRLGESAATVNYLDHMAMLVGCPGSRDSAAVRAIVGHQRHARVVGEAEGVTLISIPTESAQAGSQNGHGPVKESPISASGTLPCERGNGQTKTMCKFGVVHHSDRSTTVVVYWPDGATRAIFFGVNGRVVGTAASASDRPMPGDTLTRKHAGINLISVGNERYEVEDTVLSGG
;
A
#
# COMPACT_ATOMS: atom_id res chain seq x y z
N MET A 1 -71.57 2.15 -28.18
CA MET A 1 -71.21 3.57 -27.89
C MET A 1 -70.47 4.13 -29.10
N ARG A 2 -70.94 5.28 -29.59
CA ARG A 2 -70.64 5.85 -30.91
C ARG A 2 -69.31 6.62 -30.91
N ARG A 3 -68.56 6.51 -32.01
CA ARG A 3 -67.40 7.34 -32.35
C ARG A 3 -67.83 8.81 -32.48
N THR A 4 -67.01 9.74 -32.00
CA THR A 4 -67.13 11.16 -32.36
C THR A 4 -65.76 11.75 -32.67
N THR A 5 -65.73 12.32 -33.86
CA THR A 5 -64.70 12.98 -34.65
C THR A 5 -64.24 14.30 -34.02
N ARG A 6 -62.99 14.73 -34.24
CA ARG A 6 -62.67 15.93 -35.04
C ARG A 6 -61.17 16.24 -35.08
N SER A 7 -60.69 16.28 -36.31
CA SER A 7 -59.41 16.79 -36.79
C SER A 7 -59.32 18.32 -36.61
N PHE A 8 -58.11 18.81 -36.32
CA PHE A 8 -57.69 20.15 -36.73
C PHE A 8 -56.31 20.05 -37.39
N ALA A 9 -56.27 20.44 -38.66
CA ALA A 9 -55.07 20.64 -39.46
C ALA A 9 -54.96 22.14 -39.78
N SER A 10 -53.79 22.73 -39.54
CA SER A 10 -53.26 23.99 -40.11
C SER A 10 -51.80 24.07 -39.65
N ALA A 11 -50.79 23.71 -40.43
CA ALA A 11 -50.26 24.30 -41.67
C ALA A 11 -49.45 25.61 -41.47
N LEU A 12 -48.13 25.45 -41.67
CA LEU A 12 -47.10 26.38 -42.15
C LEU A 12 -46.77 27.69 -41.39
N CYS A 13 -45.53 27.75 -40.88
CA CYS A 13 -44.52 28.66 -41.45
C CYS A 13 -43.09 28.19 -41.15
N ALA A 14 -42.28 28.21 -42.20
CA ALA A 14 -40.89 27.79 -42.21
C ALA A 14 -39.97 28.88 -41.65
N ALA A 15 -38.95 28.47 -40.90
CA ALA A 15 -37.71 29.23 -40.76
C ALA A 15 -36.54 28.26 -40.91
N LEU A 16 -35.92 28.32 -42.08
CA LEU A 16 -34.64 27.71 -42.39
C LEU A 16 -33.54 28.38 -41.57
N ALA A 17 -32.84 27.61 -40.73
CA ALA A 17 -31.51 27.95 -40.27
C ALA A 17 -30.62 26.73 -40.54
N ALA A 18 -29.98 26.73 -41.71
CA ALA A 18 -28.93 25.79 -42.05
C ALA A 18 -27.67 26.17 -41.26
N ILE A 19 -27.21 25.28 -40.39
CA ILE A 19 -25.84 25.29 -39.88
C ILE A 19 -25.24 23.95 -40.30
N ALA A 20 -24.49 23.97 -41.40
CA ALA A 20 -23.56 22.91 -41.74
C ALA A 20 -22.30 23.09 -40.87
N PHE A 21 -21.71 21.97 -40.42
CA PHE A 21 -20.26 21.66 -40.39
C PHE A 21 -19.96 20.63 -39.30
N GLY A 22 -19.31 19.53 -39.69
CA GLY A 22 -18.49 18.72 -38.78
C GLY A 22 -18.91 17.25 -38.66
N ALA A 23 -18.45 16.41 -39.59
CA ALA A 23 -18.15 15.02 -39.28
C ALA A 23 -17.02 14.98 -38.23
N GLY A 24 -17.13 14.13 -37.22
CA GLY A 24 -16.00 13.92 -36.30
C GLY A 24 -16.35 13.17 -35.03
N GLY A 25 -16.01 11.88 -35.00
CA GLY A 25 -15.38 11.24 -33.83
C GLY A 25 -16.29 10.89 -32.66
N ALA A 26 -16.48 9.59 -32.46
CA ALA A 26 -16.71 9.04 -31.14
C ALA A 26 -15.61 9.53 -30.19
N SER A 27 -15.95 10.41 -29.24
CA SER A 27 -15.09 10.69 -28.10
C SER A 27 -15.34 9.64 -27.04
N THR A 28 -14.86 8.44 -27.33
CA THR A 28 -14.27 7.59 -26.29
C THR A 28 -13.26 8.47 -25.58
N SER A 29 -13.56 8.93 -24.37
CA SER A 29 -12.54 9.49 -23.49
C SER A 29 -11.61 8.34 -23.12
N ALA A 30 -10.70 8.03 -24.04
CA ALA A 30 -9.43 7.45 -23.75
C ALA A 30 -8.79 8.38 -22.72
N GLN A 31 -8.85 8.02 -21.44
CA GLN A 31 -7.81 8.42 -20.52
C GLN A 31 -6.54 7.88 -21.16
N ALA A 32 -5.81 8.78 -21.83
CA ALA A 32 -4.48 8.52 -22.30
C ALA A 32 -3.69 8.05 -21.09
N ALA A 33 -3.38 6.76 -21.09
CA ALA A 33 -2.26 6.22 -20.37
C ALA A 33 -1.05 7.06 -20.82
N GLY A 34 -0.69 8.05 -20.01
CA GLY A 34 0.67 8.49 -19.91
C GLY A 34 1.43 7.32 -19.31
N MET A 35 1.75 6.33 -20.14
CA MET A 35 2.92 5.50 -19.92
C MET A 35 4.09 6.45 -20.05
N ASP A 36 4.42 7.11 -18.93
CA ASP A 36 5.64 7.89 -18.80
C ASP A 36 6.77 6.99 -19.29
N LYS A 37 7.49 7.48 -20.30
CA LYS A 37 8.74 6.90 -20.76
C LYS A 37 9.55 6.60 -19.49
N GLN A 38 9.82 5.32 -19.25
CA GLN A 38 10.49 4.87 -18.03
C GLN A 38 11.68 5.79 -17.79
N PHE A 39 11.62 6.55 -16.70
CA PHE A 39 12.66 7.49 -16.36
C PHE A 39 13.97 6.71 -16.18
N GLU A 40 14.96 7.03 -17.01
CA GLU A 40 16.28 6.42 -16.91
C GLU A 40 17.08 7.16 -15.84
N TRP A 41 17.46 6.44 -14.79
CA TRP A 41 18.18 7.02 -13.67
C TRP A 41 19.60 7.44 -14.08
N PRO A 42 20.01 8.69 -13.81
CA PRO A 42 21.38 9.12 -14.10
C PRO A 42 22.40 8.27 -13.34
N ALA A 43 23.52 7.95 -14.00
CA ALA A 43 24.58 7.11 -13.44
C ALA A 43 25.27 7.72 -12.21
N SER A 44 25.08 9.02 -11.97
CA SER A 44 25.57 9.73 -10.78
C SER A 44 24.86 9.33 -9.49
N PHE A 45 23.71 8.65 -9.58
CA PHE A 45 22.93 8.18 -8.45
C PHE A 45 23.13 6.68 -8.20
N VAL A 46 23.36 6.32 -6.94
CA VAL A 46 23.18 4.93 -6.48
C VAL A 46 21.71 4.73 -6.13
N VAL A 47 20.98 4.01 -6.98
CA VAL A 47 19.53 3.77 -6.84
C VAL A 47 19.29 2.44 -6.13
N LEU A 48 18.46 2.46 -5.09
CA LEU A 48 18.14 1.30 -4.27
C LEU A 48 16.66 0.92 -4.41
N GLY A 49 16.42 -0.37 -4.66
CA GLY A 49 15.08 -0.94 -4.78
C GLY A 49 14.38 -0.62 -6.10
N ASP A 50 13.11 -1.01 -6.19
CA ASP A 50 12.26 -0.94 -7.38
C ASP A 50 11.09 0.05 -7.25
N GLY A 51 11.04 0.81 -6.16
CA GLY A 51 10.07 1.88 -5.91
C GLY A 51 10.18 2.42 -4.47
N TYR A 52 9.56 3.58 -4.22
CA TYR A 52 9.38 4.15 -2.90
C TYR A 52 8.12 5.04 -2.84
N PRO A 53 7.25 4.91 -1.80
CA PRO A 53 7.38 4.00 -0.66
C PRO A 53 7.11 2.52 -0.97
N HIS A 54 6.39 2.22 -2.04
CA HIS A 54 6.09 0.85 -2.46
C HIS A 54 6.85 0.48 -3.73
N SER A 55 7.04 -0.82 -3.95
CA SER A 55 7.59 -1.35 -5.22
C SER A 55 6.76 -0.86 -6.41
N GLY A 56 7.42 -0.44 -7.48
CA GLY A 56 6.79 0.11 -8.68
C GLY A 56 6.52 1.62 -8.63
N ASP A 57 6.62 2.27 -7.46
CA ASP A 57 6.50 3.72 -7.37
C ASP A 57 7.67 4.42 -8.10
N ALA A 58 7.41 5.63 -8.62
CA ALA A 58 8.37 6.39 -9.43
C ALA A 58 9.60 6.84 -8.64
N CYS A 59 9.43 7.16 -7.36
CA CYS A 59 10.54 7.56 -6.50
C CYS A 59 11.38 6.34 -6.09
N ARG A 60 12.63 6.57 -5.71
CA ARG A 60 13.57 5.53 -5.26
C ARG A 60 14.38 6.00 -4.07
N ARG A 61 14.81 5.06 -3.24
CA ARG A 61 15.82 5.34 -2.21
C ARG A 61 17.17 5.55 -2.88
N LEU A 62 17.92 6.54 -2.41
CA LEU A 62 19.24 6.85 -2.94
C LEU A 62 20.33 6.52 -1.92
N GLY A 63 21.36 5.83 -2.38
CA GLY A 63 22.56 5.52 -1.63
C GLY A 63 23.62 6.61 -1.76
N GLU A 64 24.78 6.35 -1.15
CA GLU A 64 25.95 7.24 -1.22
C GLU A 64 26.56 7.30 -2.61
N SER A 65 26.74 8.52 -3.11
CA SER A 65 27.26 8.83 -4.43
C SER A 65 27.74 10.29 -4.47
N ALA A 66 28.44 10.67 -5.53
CA ALA A 66 28.86 12.06 -5.73
C ALA A 66 27.68 13.05 -5.76
N ALA A 67 26.50 12.62 -6.25
CA ALA A 67 25.30 13.44 -6.30
C ALA A 67 24.58 13.56 -4.94
N THR A 68 24.79 12.62 -4.01
CA THR A 68 23.99 12.49 -2.78
C THR A 68 24.77 12.74 -1.49
N VAL A 69 26.11 12.76 -1.54
CA VAL A 69 26.99 12.87 -0.37
C VAL A 69 26.67 14.09 0.53
N ASN A 70 26.27 15.22 -0.05
CA ASN A 70 25.93 16.43 0.70
C ASN A 70 24.54 16.40 1.37
N TYR A 71 23.76 15.36 1.11
CA TYR A 71 22.35 15.27 1.51
C TYR A 71 22.04 14.05 2.38
N LEU A 72 22.97 13.11 2.49
CA LEU A 72 22.82 11.92 3.31
C LEU A 72 23.03 12.28 4.78
N ASP A 73 22.03 11.94 5.58
CA ASP A 73 22.06 12.10 7.02
C ASP A 73 21.86 10.72 7.65
N HIS A 74 22.70 10.34 8.61
CA HIS A 74 22.54 9.11 9.39
C HIS A 74 21.17 8.97 10.07
N MET A 75 20.44 10.08 10.28
CA MET A 75 19.10 10.08 10.86
C MET A 75 17.97 10.21 9.83
N ALA A 76 18.28 10.30 8.54
CA ALA A 76 17.29 10.45 7.50
C ALA A 76 17.64 9.66 6.25
N MET A 77 16.64 9.02 5.68
CA MET A 77 16.79 8.38 4.38
C MET A 77 16.63 9.41 3.28
N LEU A 78 17.47 9.31 2.24
CA LEU A 78 17.39 10.13 1.06
C LEU A 78 16.58 9.42 -0.03
N VAL A 79 15.61 10.12 -0.59
CA VAL A 79 14.73 9.65 -1.67
C VAL A 79 14.87 10.57 -2.86
N GLY A 80 15.05 9.98 -4.04
CA GLY A 80 14.99 10.66 -5.32
C GLY A 80 13.64 10.44 -5.96
N CYS A 81 13.02 11.50 -6.47
CA CYS A 81 11.82 11.41 -7.29
C CYS A 81 12.11 12.01 -8.67
N PRO A 82 11.88 11.29 -9.76
CA PRO A 82 11.97 11.85 -11.10
C PRO A 82 11.07 13.07 -11.28
N GLY A 83 11.58 14.06 -12.01
CA GLY A 83 10.89 15.32 -12.29
C GLY A 83 11.18 16.42 -11.27
N SER A 84 10.49 17.54 -11.46
CA SER A 84 10.61 18.72 -10.61
C SER A 84 9.94 18.54 -9.25
N ARG A 85 10.23 19.46 -8.34
CA ARG A 85 9.59 19.57 -7.02
C ARG A 85 8.07 19.61 -7.02
N ASP A 86 7.46 20.02 -8.13
CA ASP A 86 6.00 20.12 -8.26
C ASP A 86 5.34 18.84 -8.80
N SER A 87 6.15 17.84 -9.15
CA SER A 87 5.65 16.56 -9.64
C SER A 87 4.70 15.90 -8.63
N ALA A 88 3.74 15.13 -9.13
CA ALA A 88 2.76 14.45 -8.28
C ALA A 88 3.43 13.52 -7.26
N ALA A 89 4.52 12.85 -7.67
CA ALA A 89 5.30 11.97 -6.81
C ALA A 89 5.98 12.74 -5.67
N VAL A 90 6.65 13.87 -5.94
CA VAL A 90 7.27 14.69 -4.89
C VAL A 90 6.22 15.24 -3.93
N ARG A 91 5.10 15.75 -4.45
CA ARG A 91 4.01 16.28 -3.63
C ARG A 91 3.36 15.20 -2.76
N ALA A 92 3.25 13.97 -3.25
CA ALA A 92 2.78 12.85 -2.45
C ALA A 92 3.73 12.57 -1.28
N ILE A 93 5.04 12.47 -1.52
CA ILE A 93 6.02 12.21 -0.45
C ILE A 93 6.00 13.33 0.61
N VAL A 94 6.16 14.59 0.18
CA VAL A 94 6.22 15.75 1.08
C VAL A 94 4.88 16.03 1.75
N GLY A 95 3.76 15.72 1.10
CA GLY A 95 2.41 15.91 1.64
C GLY A 95 2.00 14.86 2.65
N HIS A 96 2.46 13.61 2.51
CA HIS A 96 2.09 12.51 3.40
C HIS A 96 3.03 12.36 4.60
N GLN A 97 4.28 12.79 4.49
CA GLN A 97 5.28 12.66 5.56
C GLN A 97 5.55 14.02 6.21
N ARG A 98 5.16 14.16 7.48
CA ARG A 98 5.21 15.42 8.26
C ARG A 98 6.59 16.11 8.28
N HIS A 99 7.67 15.34 8.12
CA HIS A 99 9.05 15.84 8.18
C HIS A 99 9.85 15.59 6.90
N ALA A 100 9.22 15.11 5.82
CA ALA A 100 9.89 15.01 4.54
C ALA A 100 10.18 16.40 3.99
N ARG A 101 11.43 16.65 3.62
CA ARG A 101 11.85 17.95 3.09
C ARG A 101 12.63 17.76 1.79
N VAL A 102 12.26 18.53 0.77
CA VAL A 102 13.11 18.65 -0.42
C VAL A 102 14.42 19.32 -0.03
N VAL A 103 15.53 18.63 -0.24
CA VAL A 103 16.88 19.07 0.07
C VAL A 103 17.69 19.50 -1.15
N GLY A 104 17.27 19.11 -2.36
CA GLY A 104 17.91 19.53 -3.60
C GLY A 104 17.20 19.02 -4.84
N GLU A 105 17.73 19.39 -6.00
CA GLU A 105 17.39 18.82 -7.31
C GLU A 105 18.70 18.60 -8.07
N ALA A 106 18.83 17.46 -8.75
CA ALA A 106 19.99 17.16 -9.58
C ALA A 106 19.58 16.23 -10.74
N GLU A 107 20.00 16.57 -11.96
CA GLU A 107 19.81 15.73 -13.17
C GLU A 107 18.37 15.26 -13.40
N GLY A 108 17.40 16.14 -13.13
CA GLY A 108 15.97 15.83 -13.28
C GLY A 108 15.41 14.95 -12.15
N VAL A 109 16.12 14.79 -11.04
CA VAL A 109 15.70 14.11 -9.82
C VAL A 109 15.56 15.13 -8.70
N THR A 110 14.40 15.18 -8.07
CA THR A 110 14.19 15.90 -6.81
C THR A 110 14.64 15.04 -5.63
N LEU A 111 15.49 15.59 -4.77
CA LEU A 111 16.03 14.93 -3.59
C LEU A 111 15.25 15.32 -2.34
N ILE A 112 14.78 14.32 -1.61
CA ILE A 112 13.92 14.46 -0.44
C ILE A 112 14.58 13.74 0.73
N SER A 113 14.86 14.45 1.82
CA SER A 113 15.30 13.87 3.07
C SER A 113 14.08 13.54 3.92
N ILE A 114 13.99 12.30 4.39
CA ILE A 114 12.88 11.80 5.21
C ILE A 114 13.50 11.25 6.50
N PRO A 115 13.23 11.88 7.66
CA PRO A 115 13.74 11.37 8.93
C PRO A 115 13.32 9.92 9.17
N THR A 116 14.27 9.07 9.54
CA THR A 116 14.01 7.70 9.98
C THR A 116 13.77 7.75 11.47
N GLU A 117 12.52 7.53 11.89
CA GLU A 117 12.05 7.78 13.24
C GLU A 117 12.59 6.73 14.23
N SER A 118 13.86 6.88 14.64
CA SER A 118 14.31 6.56 16.00
C SER A 118 14.19 7.78 16.93
N ALA A 119 13.68 8.89 16.41
CA ALA A 119 13.38 10.11 17.14
C ALA A 119 11.89 10.45 17.01
N GLN A 120 11.16 10.12 18.09
CA GLN A 120 9.84 10.62 18.47
C GLN A 120 8.59 9.89 17.95
N ALA A 121 8.10 9.02 18.83
CA ALA A 121 6.68 8.78 19.06
C ALA A 121 5.88 10.10 19.12
N GLY A 122 4.76 10.18 18.38
CA GLY A 122 3.71 11.16 18.65
C GLY A 122 2.79 11.61 17.49
N SER A 123 1.61 10.99 17.41
CA SER A 123 0.31 11.64 17.09
C SER A 123 -0.15 11.93 15.65
N GLN A 124 -0.93 10.97 15.12
CA GLN A 124 -2.30 11.05 14.54
C GLN A 124 -2.79 12.32 13.81
N ASN A 125 -3.20 12.16 12.54
CA ASN A 125 -4.58 12.39 11.99
C ASN A 125 -4.56 12.55 10.45
N GLY A 126 -5.38 11.79 9.71
CA GLY A 126 -5.75 12.09 8.31
C GLY A 126 -6.04 10.93 7.33
N HIS A 127 -7.19 10.27 7.48
CA HIS A 127 -8.05 9.55 6.50
C HIS A 127 -7.56 9.10 5.08
N GLY A 128 -7.19 7.80 4.96
CA GLY A 128 -7.43 6.88 3.82
C GLY A 128 -6.26 6.57 2.85
N PRO A 129 -6.19 5.39 2.17
CA PRO A 129 -6.65 4.03 2.50
C PRO A 129 -5.50 3.11 3.01
N VAL A 130 -5.88 2.14 3.86
CA VAL A 130 -5.11 1.00 4.43
C VAL A 130 -3.58 1.19 4.52
N LYS A 131 -3.19 1.85 5.60
CA LYS A 131 -1.84 1.89 6.16
C LYS A 131 -1.41 0.47 6.48
N GLU A 132 -0.45 -0.08 5.75
CA GLU A 132 0.33 -1.20 6.27
C GLU A 132 0.99 -0.67 7.55
N SER A 133 0.46 -1.08 8.70
CA SER A 133 0.96 -0.60 9.98
C SER A 133 2.42 -1.01 10.10
N PRO A 134 3.31 -0.15 10.61
CA PRO A 134 4.70 -0.51 10.77
C PRO A 134 4.80 -1.75 11.66
N ILE A 135 5.48 -2.77 11.14
CA ILE A 135 5.82 -3.97 11.89
C ILE A 135 6.56 -3.52 13.16
N SER A 136 5.90 -3.66 14.29
CA SER A 136 6.34 -3.17 15.60
C SER A 136 7.27 -4.16 16.30
N ALA A 137 7.21 -5.45 15.92
CA ALA A 137 8.14 -6.48 16.36
C ALA A 137 8.33 -7.53 15.26
N SER A 138 9.53 -8.08 15.13
CA SER A 138 9.84 -9.14 14.15
C SER A 138 10.68 -10.24 14.78
N GLY A 139 10.49 -11.47 14.33
CA GLY A 139 11.25 -12.61 14.83
C GLY A 139 11.00 -13.86 13.99
N THR A 140 11.21 -15.01 14.61
CA THR A 140 10.89 -16.31 14.02
C THR A 140 10.01 -17.13 14.93
N LEU A 141 9.05 -17.86 14.35
CA LEU A 141 8.15 -18.75 15.08
C LEU A 141 8.12 -20.14 14.43
N PRO A 142 7.82 -21.21 15.20
CA PRO A 142 7.55 -22.52 14.63
C PRO A 142 6.30 -22.49 13.74
N CYS A 143 6.44 -22.97 12.53
CA CYS A 143 5.35 -23.11 11.56
C CYS A 143 5.42 -24.46 10.85
N GLU A 144 4.26 -24.97 10.45
CA GLU A 144 4.12 -26.28 9.81
C GLU A 144 3.11 -26.21 8.66
N ARG A 145 3.39 -26.88 7.55
CA ARG A 145 2.44 -27.06 6.44
C ARG A 145 2.43 -28.50 5.94
N GLY A 146 1.30 -28.91 5.38
CA GLY A 146 1.15 -30.24 4.76
C GLY A 146 1.01 -31.36 5.79
N ASN A 147 0.24 -31.12 6.87
CA ASN A 147 -0.04 -32.11 7.92
C ASN A 147 1.24 -32.70 8.57
N GLY A 148 2.20 -31.86 8.95
CA GLY A 148 3.43 -32.32 9.62
C GLY A 148 4.63 -32.49 8.70
N GLN A 149 4.44 -32.48 7.39
CA GLN A 149 5.52 -32.82 6.46
C GLN A 149 6.60 -31.74 6.35
N THR A 150 6.22 -30.47 6.52
CA THR A 150 7.17 -29.35 6.48
C THR A 150 7.07 -28.57 7.78
N LYS A 151 7.92 -28.88 8.75
CA LYS A 151 8.09 -28.09 9.98
C LYS A 151 9.34 -27.23 9.87
N THR A 152 9.21 -25.92 10.11
CA THR A 152 10.32 -24.98 9.99
C THR A 152 10.14 -23.78 10.93
N MET A 153 11.09 -22.85 10.90
CA MET A 153 11.00 -21.55 11.58
C MET A 153 10.64 -20.49 10.53
N CYS A 154 9.42 -19.96 10.60
CA CYS A 154 8.97 -18.89 9.70
C CYS A 154 9.34 -17.53 10.28
N LYS A 155 9.76 -16.60 9.42
CA LYS A 155 9.88 -15.20 9.81
C LYS A 155 8.49 -14.63 10.05
N PHE A 156 8.37 -13.73 11.01
CA PHE A 156 7.12 -13.00 11.22
C PHE A 156 7.37 -11.53 11.52
N GLY A 157 6.33 -10.73 11.27
CA GLY A 157 6.17 -9.37 11.76
C GLY A 157 4.86 -9.22 12.54
N VAL A 158 4.84 -8.30 13.49
CA VAL A 158 3.67 -7.96 14.31
C VAL A 158 3.24 -6.55 14.02
N VAL A 159 1.96 -6.38 13.72
CA VAL A 159 1.30 -5.11 13.51
C VAL A 159 0.36 -4.87 14.67
N HIS A 160 0.60 -3.83 15.46
CA HIS A 160 -0.39 -3.35 16.42
C HIS A 160 -1.33 -2.35 15.74
N HIS A 161 -2.62 -2.51 15.99
CA HIS A 161 -3.65 -1.65 15.48
C HIS A 161 -4.11 -0.66 16.56
N SER A 162 -4.69 0.46 16.13
CA SER A 162 -5.18 1.50 17.05
C SER A 162 -6.33 1.03 17.95
N ASP A 163 -7.04 -0.03 17.57
CA ASP A 163 -8.11 -0.65 18.36
C ASP A 163 -7.59 -1.66 19.41
N ARG A 164 -6.26 -1.76 19.56
CA ARG A 164 -5.54 -2.75 20.39
C ARG A 164 -5.67 -4.19 19.91
N SER A 165 -6.17 -4.42 18.71
CA SER A 165 -5.97 -5.69 18.02
C SER A 165 -4.53 -5.78 17.50
N THR A 166 -4.08 -7.00 17.24
CA THR A 166 -2.74 -7.27 16.76
C THR A 166 -2.82 -8.22 15.57
N THR A 167 -2.10 -7.94 14.49
CA THR A 167 -1.95 -8.87 13.36
C THR A 167 -0.54 -9.42 13.35
N VAL A 168 -0.42 -10.74 13.35
CA VAL A 168 0.85 -11.43 13.11
C VAL A 168 0.89 -11.82 11.63
N VAL A 169 1.88 -11.30 10.91
CA VAL A 169 2.15 -11.63 9.51
C VAL A 169 3.29 -12.63 9.46
N VAL A 170 3.01 -13.83 8.98
CA VAL A 170 3.99 -14.92 8.84
C VAL A 170 4.43 -15.02 7.39
N TYR A 171 5.74 -15.08 7.18
CA TYR A 171 6.38 -15.20 5.87
C TYR A 171 6.92 -16.62 5.68
N TRP A 172 6.40 -17.32 4.68
CA TRP A 172 6.85 -18.64 4.31
C TRP A 172 8.10 -18.57 3.41
N PRO A 173 8.97 -19.60 3.44
CA PRO A 173 10.16 -19.65 2.57
C PRO A 173 9.85 -19.67 1.06
N ASP A 174 8.64 -20.08 0.68
CA ASP A 174 8.16 -20.11 -0.71
C ASP A 174 7.62 -18.74 -1.19
N GLY A 175 7.67 -17.71 -0.34
CA GLY A 175 7.20 -16.36 -0.64
C GLY A 175 5.73 -16.12 -0.31
N ALA A 176 4.98 -17.14 0.09
CA ALA A 176 3.61 -16.95 0.56
C ALA A 176 3.57 -16.28 1.93
N THR A 177 2.45 -15.62 2.24
CA THR A 177 2.21 -15.02 3.56
C THR A 177 0.94 -15.59 4.21
N ARG A 178 0.87 -15.44 5.52
CA ARG A 178 -0.33 -15.67 6.32
C ARG A 178 -0.51 -14.52 7.29
N ALA A 179 -1.68 -13.90 7.30
CA ALA A 179 -2.06 -12.95 8.33
C ALA A 179 -2.96 -13.63 9.37
N ILE A 180 -2.60 -13.48 10.64
CA ILE A 180 -3.36 -13.99 11.78
C ILE A 180 -3.78 -12.78 12.63
N PHE A 181 -5.08 -12.57 12.74
CA PHE A 181 -5.65 -11.41 13.42
C PHE A 181 -6.03 -11.81 14.84
N PHE A 182 -5.54 -11.06 15.83
CA PHE A 182 -5.82 -11.24 17.24
C PHE A 182 -6.63 -10.06 17.75
N GLY A 183 -7.73 -10.33 18.46
CA GLY A 183 -8.50 -9.30 19.13
C GLY A 183 -7.79 -8.78 20.39
N VAL A 184 -8.40 -7.77 21.03
CA VAL A 184 -7.88 -7.12 22.25
C VAL A 184 -7.65 -8.07 23.45
N ASN A 185 -8.23 -9.26 23.40
CA ASN A 185 -8.10 -10.30 24.42
C ASN A 185 -6.99 -11.33 24.10
N GLY A 186 -6.19 -11.09 23.06
CA GLY A 186 -5.15 -12.00 22.59
C GLY A 186 -5.69 -13.29 21.96
N ARG A 187 -6.98 -13.35 21.60
CA ARG A 187 -7.56 -14.50 20.88
C ARG A 187 -7.59 -14.23 19.38
N VAL A 188 -7.38 -15.27 18.59
CA VAL A 188 -7.51 -15.19 17.13
C VAL A 188 -8.97 -14.88 16.77
N VAL A 189 -9.18 -13.84 15.96
CA VAL A 189 -10.50 -13.41 15.45
C VAL A 189 -10.67 -13.75 13.96
N GLY A 190 -9.58 -14.09 13.27
CA GLY A 190 -9.63 -14.58 11.90
C GLY A 190 -8.24 -14.71 11.29
N THR A 191 -8.19 -15.26 10.08
CA THR A 191 -6.96 -15.38 9.30
C THR A 191 -7.21 -15.00 7.84
N ALA A 192 -6.15 -14.61 7.12
CA ALA A 192 -6.20 -14.32 5.70
C ALA A 192 -4.83 -14.58 5.03
N ALA A 193 -4.75 -14.53 3.70
CA ALA A 193 -3.46 -14.71 3.01
C ALA A 193 -2.54 -13.50 3.25
N SER A 194 -3.09 -12.29 3.18
CA SER A 194 -2.38 -11.04 3.45
C SER A 194 -3.01 -10.24 4.60
N ALA A 195 -2.23 -9.33 5.20
CA ALA A 195 -2.74 -8.41 6.24
C ALA A 195 -3.78 -7.43 5.71
N SER A 196 -3.80 -7.19 4.40
CA SER A 196 -4.77 -6.32 3.72
C SER A 196 -6.08 -7.03 3.37
N ASP A 197 -6.13 -8.36 3.48
CA ASP A 197 -7.30 -9.14 3.14
C ASP A 197 -8.32 -9.14 4.29
N ARG A 198 -9.59 -9.38 3.94
CA ARG A 198 -10.65 -9.53 4.94
C ARG A 198 -10.38 -10.81 5.77
N PRO A 199 -10.33 -10.72 7.12
CA PRO A 199 -10.16 -11.88 7.97
C PRO A 199 -11.36 -12.84 7.82
N MET A 200 -11.07 -14.13 7.66
CA MET A 200 -12.07 -15.19 7.66
C MET A 200 -12.04 -15.94 9.00
N PRO A 201 -13.18 -16.04 9.72
CA PRO A 201 -13.23 -16.70 11.02
C PRO A 201 -13.38 -18.24 10.97
N GLY A 202 -13.59 -18.83 9.79
CA GLY A 202 -14.19 -20.16 9.64
C GLY A 202 -13.31 -21.38 9.93
N ASP A 203 -12.01 -21.32 9.62
CA ASP A 203 -11.18 -22.54 9.54
C ASP A 203 -10.01 -22.56 10.53
N THR A 204 -10.13 -21.81 11.64
CA THR A 204 -9.04 -21.65 12.60
C THR A 204 -9.30 -22.41 13.89
N LEU A 205 -8.49 -23.44 14.18
CA LEU A 205 -8.48 -24.11 15.47
C LEU A 205 -7.43 -23.48 16.37
N THR A 206 -7.83 -22.99 17.54
CA THR A 206 -6.91 -22.38 18.50
C THR A 206 -6.86 -23.19 19.80
N ARG A 207 -5.65 -23.53 20.25
CA ARG A 207 -5.40 -24.06 21.60
C ARG A 207 -4.34 -23.18 22.26
N LYS A 208 -4.59 -22.76 23.51
CA LYS A 208 -3.59 -22.06 24.32
C LYS A 208 -2.92 -23.05 25.26
N HIS A 209 -1.59 -23.09 25.28
CA HIS A 209 -0.82 -23.93 26.20
C HIS A 209 0.40 -23.17 26.68
N ALA A 210 0.54 -22.99 28.00
CA ALA A 210 1.71 -22.36 28.63
C ALA A 210 2.12 -20.98 28.03
N GLY A 211 1.16 -20.17 27.58
CA GLY A 211 1.44 -18.86 26.94
C GLY A 211 1.72 -18.92 25.43
N ILE A 212 1.54 -20.08 24.81
CA ILE A 212 1.66 -20.29 23.36
C ILE A 212 0.26 -20.47 22.77
N ASN A 213 -0.03 -19.73 21.71
CA ASN A 213 -1.21 -19.88 20.86
C ASN A 213 -0.87 -20.86 19.74
N LEU A 214 -1.37 -22.09 19.85
CA LEU A 214 -1.31 -23.08 18.78
C LEU A 214 -2.49 -22.86 17.85
N ILE A 215 -2.21 -22.50 16.61
CA ILE A 215 -3.19 -22.04 15.63
C ILE A 215 -3.10 -22.96 14.42
N SER A 216 -4.17 -23.66 14.09
CA SER A 216 -4.25 -24.46 12.85
C SER A 216 -5.20 -23.80 11.87
N VAL A 217 -4.76 -23.64 10.62
CA VAL A 217 -5.55 -23.09 9.50
C VAL A 217 -5.49 -24.09 8.36
N GLY A 218 -6.56 -24.86 8.14
CA GLY A 218 -6.53 -25.98 7.20
C GLY A 218 -5.39 -26.97 7.51
N ASN A 219 -4.40 -27.05 6.62
CA ASN A 219 -3.21 -27.91 6.76
C ASN A 219 -1.96 -27.19 7.29
N GLU A 220 -2.12 -25.94 7.75
CA GLU A 220 -1.06 -25.12 8.33
C GLU A 220 -1.18 -25.09 9.85
N ARG A 221 -0.05 -24.99 10.56
CA ARG A 221 0.00 -24.82 12.01
C ARG A 221 1.04 -23.78 12.40
N TYR A 222 0.73 -22.98 13.40
CA TYR A 222 1.57 -21.90 13.91
C TYR A 222 1.61 -21.91 15.43
N GLU A 223 2.79 -21.65 16.00
CA GLU A 223 2.99 -21.51 17.45
C GLU A 223 3.37 -20.04 17.74
N VAL A 224 2.41 -19.26 18.22
CA VAL A 224 2.59 -17.81 18.50
C VAL A 224 2.62 -17.58 20.00
N GLU A 225 3.77 -17.18 20.55
CA GLU A 225 3.88 -16.84 21.97
C GLU A 225 3.13 -15.55 22.32
N ASP A 226 2.58 -15.45 23.53
CA ASP A 226 1.89 -14.24 24.00
C ASP A 226 2.83 -13.02 24.10
N THR A 227 4.13 -13.26 24.31
CA THR A 227 5.19 -12.24 24.31
C THR A 227 5.29 -11.54 22.96
N VAL A 228 5.09 -12.28 21.86
CA VAL A 228 5.02 -11.75 20.50
C VAL A 228 3.84 -10.78 20.34
N LEU A 229 2.72 -11.05 21.01
CA LEU A 229 1.52 -10.22 20.93
C LEU A 229 1.59 -8.96 21.79
N SER A 230 2.43 -8.96 22.82
CA SER A 230 2.51 -7.89 23.82
C SER A 230 3.60 -6.86 23.52
N GLY A 231 4.57 -7.20 22.66
CA GLY A 231 5.79 -6.42 22.45
C GLY A 231 6.72 -6.57 23.66
N GLY A 232 7.92 -7.10 23.45
CA GLY A 232 8.93 -7.25 24.50
C GLY A 232 9.45 -5.91 25.02
#